data_AF-A0A3N5PVI4-F1
#
_entry.id   AF-A0A3N5PVI4-F1
#
_cell.length_a   1.000
_cell.length_b   1.000
_cell.length_c   1.000
_cell.angle_alpha   90.00
_cell.angle_beta   90.00
_cell.angle_gamma   90.00
#
_symmetry.space_group_name_H-M   'P 1'
#
loop_
_entity.id
_entity.type
_entity.pdbx_description
1 polymer ?
#
loop_
_entity_poly.entity_id
_entity_poly.type
_entity_poly.pdbx_seq_one_letter_code
_entity_poly.pdbx_strand_id
1 'polypeptide(L)'
;MRSITEEFGTEDADVVRPHLVRKDRRRLDVMFMQDIFGLTDEEQRWVYRFALAWRHAASNIRHLAAALATEAEVRSRIRPMREWYTPRIEQLPQGASRTIILPQKVTRAEFAQSMFTPQVTLFRGVKREDVIDCTTTEEAELITLLVNLGKRSIELPTDTLLIAEVLPLVRAFTIDLDRVVAELTSIVPEDLRETVGEEMRDVLRS
;
A
#
# COMPACT_ATOMS: atom_id res chain seq x y z
N MET A 1 -12.37 15.35 11.96
CA MET A 1 -11.85 16.35 10.99
C MET A 1 -12.84 16.40 9.83
N ARG A 2 -13.08 17.55 9.20
CA ARG A 2 -13.96 17.64 8.00
C ARG A 2 -13.15 17.36 6.75
N SER A 3 -13.77 16.87 5.69
CA SER A 3 -13.07 16.62 4.42
C SER A 3 -12.75 17.95 3.72
N ILE A 4 -11.72 17.97 2.88
CA ILE A 4 -11.41 19.15 2.08
C ILE A 4 -12.54 19.53 1.12
N THR A 5 -13.31 18.54 0.65
CA THR A 5 -14.44 18.74 -0.25
C THR A 5 -15.59 19.45 0.46
N GLU A 6 -15.83 19.13 1.73
CA GLU A 6 -16.77 19.85 2.59
C GLU A 6 -16.29 21.27 2.93
N GLU A 7 -14.98 21.47 3.07
CA GLU A 7 -14.40 22.79 3.34
C GLU A 7 -14.44 23.70 2.11
N PHE A 8 -14.22 23.14 0.91
CA PHE A 8 -14.20 23.91 -0.34
C PHE A 8 -15.56 23.98 -1.03
N GLY A 9 -16.53 23.16 -0.59
CA GLY A 9 -17.90 23.15 -1.11
C GLY A 9 -18.07 22.48 -2.47
N THR A 10 -17.06 21.75 -2.95
CA THR A 10 -17.08 21.02 -4.22
C THR A 10 -16.05 19.89 -4.23
N GLU A 11 -16.33 18.85 -5.00
CA GLU A 11 -15.39 17.75 -5.31
C GLU A 11 -14.68 17.97 -6.66
N ASP A 12 -15.19 18.90 -7.48
CA ASP A 12 -14.59 19.28 -8.75
C ASP A 12 -13.64 20.47 -8.56
N ALA A 13 -12.36 20.25 -8.83
CA ALA A 13 -11.32 21.27 -8.76
C ALA A 13 -11.67 22.46 -9.66
N ASP A 14 -12.18 22.25 -10.87
CA ASP A 14 -12.42 23.30 -11.86
C ASP A 14 -13.53 24.27 -11.43
N VAL A 15 -14.43 23.78 -10.58
CA VAL A 15 -15.58 24.51 -10.03
C VAL A 15 -15.23 25.25 -8.74
N VAL A 16 -14.08 24.98 -8.11
CA VAL A 16 -13.69 25.67 -6.86
C VAL A 16 -13.63 27.19 -7.05
N ARG A 17 -14.26 27.92 -6.14
CA ARG A 17 -14.21 29.38 -6.05
C ARG A 17 -14.02 29.82 -4.60
N PRO A 18 -13.28 30.91 -4.33
CA PRO A 18 -13.06 31.38 -2.95
C PRO A 18 -14.34 31.63 -2.14
N HIS A 19 -15.45 32.03 -2.79
CA HIS A 19 -16.71 32.28 -2.09
C HIS A 19 -17.48 31.00 -1.70
N LEU A 20 -17.19 29.86 -2.33
CA LEU A 20 -17.75 28.55 -1.99
C LEU A 20 -17.03 27.91 -0.79
N VAL A 21 -15.78 28.31 -0.55
CA VAL A 21 -15.00 27.89 0.63
C VAL A 21 -15.68 28.39 1.90
N ARG A 22 -15.79 27.51 2.90
CA ARG A 22 -16.42 27.82 4.18
C ARG A 22 -15.81 29.07 4.81
N LYS A 23 -16.68 29.90 5.40
CA LYS A 23 -16.33 31.22 5.95
C LYS A 23 -15.12 31.20 6.90
N ASP A 24 -15.05 30.21 7.80
CA ASP A 24 -13.99 30.14 8.81
C ASP A 24 -12.63 29.80 8.18
N ARG A 25 -12.62 28.84 7.25
CA ARG A 25 -11.44 28.46 6.45
C ARG A 25 -11.00 29.61 5.54
N ARG A 26 -11.95 30.21 4.83
CA ARG A 26 -11.73 31.36 3.94
C ARG A 26 -11.10 32.54 4.67
N ARG A 27 -11.48 32.82 5.93
CA ARG A 27 -10.87 33.90 6.72
C ARG A 27 -9.39 33.66 6.98
N LEU A 28 -9.03 32.44 7.36
CA LEU A 28 -7.63 32.06 7.59
C LEU A 28 -6.85 32.05 6.27
N ASP A 29 -7.44 31.47 5.23
CA ASP A 29 -6.82 31.39 3.91
C ASP A 29 -6.63 32.77 3.28
N VAL A 30 -7.58 33.71 3.43
CA VAL A 30 -7.42 35.11 3.01
C VAL A 30 -6.25 35.77 3.73
N MET A 31 -6.15 35.59 5.06
CA MET A 31 -5.02 36.14 5.81
C MET A 31 -3.67 35.64 5.28
N PHE A 32 -3.53 34.34 4.99
CA PHE A 32 -2.28 33.82 4.44
C PHE A 32 -2.07 34.19 2.98
N MET A 33 -3.05 33.93 2.11
CA MET A 33 -2.91 34.09 0.67
C MET A 33 -2.87 35.56 0.26
N GLN A 34 -3.76 36.38 0.80
CA GLN A 34 -3.85 37.79 0.44
C GLN A 34 -2.90 38.65 1.28
N ASP A 35 -2.95 38.55 2.61
CA ASP A 35 -2.23 39.51 3.47
C ASP A 35 -0.74 39.16 3.64
N ILE A 36 -0.39 37.87 3.63
CA ILE A 36 1.01 37.41 3.79
C ILE A 36 1.68 37.19 2.42
N PHE A 37 1.02 36.47 1.51
CA PHE A 37 1.59 36.10 0.21
C PHE A 37 1.24 37.08 -0.93
N GLY A 38 0.30 38.01 -0.74
CA GLY A 38 -0.06 39.00 -1.76
C GLY A 38 -0.74 38.43 -3.00
N LEU A 39 -1.37 37.25 -2.90
CA LEU A 39 -1.99 36.55 -4.03
C LEU A 39 -3.29 37.23 -4.48
N THR A 40 -3.43 37.36 -5.80
CA THR A 40 -4.67 37.79 -6.47
C THR A 40 -5.78 36.74 -6.32
N ASP A 41 -7.03 37.13 -6.56
CA ASP A 41 -8.17 36.21 -6.51
C ASP A 41 -8.03 35.01 -7.46
N GLU A 42 -7.40 35.22 -8.61
CA GLU A 42 -7.14 34.14 -9.58
C GLU A 42 -6.07 33.17 -9.06
N GLU A 43 -4.98 33.69 -8.47
CA GLU A 43 -3.93 32.87 -7.86
C GLU A 43 -4.45 32.10 -6.64
N GLN A 44 -5.29 32.73 -5.81
CA GLN A 44 -5.99 32.05 -4.71
C GLN A 44 -6.85 30.90 -5.22
N ARG A 45 -7.60 31.13 -6.31
CA ARG A 45 -8.38 30.08 -6.97
C ARG A 45 -7.47 28.95 -7.46
N TRP A 46 -6.31 29.26 -8.04
CA TRP A 46 -5.32 28.27 -8.45
C TRP A 46 -4.79 27.44 -7.27
N VAL A 47 -4.52 28.06 -6.12
CA VAL A 47 -4.10 27.34 -4.90
C VAL A 47 -5.16 26.34 -4.47
N TYR A 48 -6.44 26.73 -4.45
CA TYR A 48 -7.51 25.80 -4.11
C TYR A 48 -7.70 24.69 -5.15
N ARG A 49 -7.64 25.02 -6.45
CA ARG A 49 -7.68 24.03 -7.54
C ARG A 49 -6.57 23.01 -7.39
N PHE A 50 -5.35 23.50 -7.16
CA PHE A 50 -4.18 22.67 -6.96
C PHE A 50 -4.34 21.76 -5.73
N ALA A 51 -4.75 22.30 -4.58
CA ALA A 51 -4.95 21.52 -3.37
C ALA A 51 -6.01 20.41 -3.55
N LEU A 52 -7.09 20.69 -4.28
CA LEU A 52 -8.15 19.71 -4.53
C LEU A 52 -7.70 18.67 -5.58
N ALA A 53 -7.15 19.12 -6.70
CA ALA A 53 -6.62 18.24 -7.76
C ALA A 53 -5.48 17.34 -7.24
N TRP A 54 -4.62 17.87 -6.37
CA TRP A 54 -3.55 17.11 -5.75
C TRP A 54 -4.07 15.92 -4.95
N ARG A 55 -5.20 16.09 -4.25
CA ARG A 55 -5.82 15.04 -3.42
C ARG A 55 -6.63 14.03 -4.22
N HIS A 56 -7.23 14.42 -5.34
CA HIS A 56 -8.11 13.54 -6.11
C HIS A 56 -7.42 12.87 -7.31
N ALA A 57 -6.30 13.39 -7.80
CA ALA A 57 -5.59 12.77 -8.91
C ALA A 57 -4.80 11.54 -8.42
N ALA A 58 -5.23 10.35 -8.88
CA ALA A 58 -4.57 9.08 -8.55
C ALA A 58 -3.09 9.02 -8.98
N SER A 59 -2.66 9.83 -9.95
CA SER A 59 -1.24 9.97 -10.31
C SER A 59 -0.42 10.61 -9.19
N ASN A 60 -0.96 11.62 -8.51
CA ASN A 60 -0.24 12.35 -7.47
C ASN A 60 -0.06 11.48 -6.22
N ILE A 61 -1.08 10.71 -5.87
CA ILE A 61 -0.99 9.70 -4.81
C ILE A 61 0.11 8.69 -5.14
N ARG A 62 0.14 8.17 -6.38
CA ARG A 62 1.19 7.24 -6.84
C ARG A 62 2.59 7.85 -6.81
N HIS A 63 2.75 9.11 -7.22
CA HIS A 63 4.05 9.79 -7.15
C HIS A 63 4.52 10.01 -5.70
N LEU A 64 3.60 10.40 -4.81
CA LEU A 64 3.91 10.53 -3.39
C LEU A 64 4.29 9.18 -2.77
N ALA A 65 3.50 8.14 -3.04
CA ALA A 65 3.78 6.78 -2.56
C ALA A 65 5.13 6.26 -3.06
N ALA A 66 5.47 6.48 -4.33
CA ALA A 66 6.77 6.11 -4.89
C ALA A 66 7.92 6.89 -4.21
N ALA A 67 7.76 8.20 -3.98
CA ALA A 67 8.76 8.99 -3.27
C ALA A 67 8.97 8.52 -1.82
N LEU A 68 7.88 8.18 -1.11
CA LEU A 68 7.94 7.63 0.24
C LEU A 68 8.55 6.21 0.24
N ALA A 69 8.30 5.39 -0.77
CA ALA A 69 8.95 4.09 -0.93
C ALA A 69 10.46 4.25 -1.14
N THR A 70 10.91 5.21 -1.95
CA THR A 70 12.34 5.53 -2.09
C THR A 70 12.94 6.02 -0.77
N GLU A 71 12.23 6.86 -0.01
CA GLU A 71 12.68 7.28 1.32
C GLU A 71 12.78 6.08 2.28
N ALA A 72 11.85 5.13 2.21
CA ALA A 72 11.88 3.89 2.98
C ALA A 72 13.15 3.07 2.69
N GLU A 73 13.52 2.95 1.41
CA GLU A 73 14.75 2.27 0.98
C GLU A 73 16.00 2.94 1.56
N VAL A 74 16.07 4.28 1.51
CA VAL A 74 17.24 5.04 1.97
C VAL A 74 17.35 5.04 3.50
N ARG A 75 16.27 5.37 4.19
CA ARG A 75 16.27 5.60 5.65
C ARG A 75 16.13 4.32 6.45
N SER A 76 15.22 3.45 6.03
CA SER A 76 14.86 2.23 6.77
C SER A 76 15.49 0.97 6.19
N ARG A 77 16.21 1.09 5.06
CA ARG A 77 16.90 -0.03 4.36
C ARG A 77 15.96 -1.18 3.98
N ILE A 78 14.66 -0.92 3.88
CA ILE A 78 13.71 -1.90 3.38
C ILE A 78 13.82 -1.94 1.86
N ARG A 79 14.22 -3.08 1.32
CA ARG A 79 14.35 -3.25 -0.14
C ARG A 79 13.08 -3.85 -0.72
N PRO A 80 12.64 -3.41 -1.91
CA PRO A 80 11.52 -4.01 -2.62
C PRO A 80 11.70 -5.52 -2.77
N MET A 81 10.59 -6.28 -2.68
CA MET A 81 10.65 -7.74 -2.77
C MET A 81 11.29 -8.22 -4.07
N ARG A 82 11.03 -7.56 -5.21
CA ARG A 82 11.67 -7.89 -6.49
C ARG A 82 13.21 -7.92 -6.46
N GLU A 83 13.85 -7.22 -5.53
CA GLU A 83 15.33 -7.15 -5.49
C GLU A 83 15.97 -8.34 -4.78
N TRP A 84 15.23 -9.05 -3.95
CA TRP A 84 15.79 -10.10 -3.09
C TRP A 84 14.99 -11.39 -3.12
N TYR A 85 13.67 -11.34 -3.33
CA TYR A 85 12.81 -12.51 -3.43
C TYR A 85 12.87 -13.10 -4.85
N THR A 86 12.55 -12.29 -5.87
CA THR A 86 12.52 -12.76 -7.27
C THR A 86 13.83 -13.42 -7.71
N PRO A 87 15.03 -12.85 -7.46
CA PRO A 87 16.28 -13.49 -7.88
C PRO A 87 16.52 -14.84 -7.20
N ARG A 88 16.08 -15.00 -5.94
CA ARG A 88 16.20 -16.28 -5.22
C ARG A 88 15.31 -17.36 -5.80
N ILE A 89 14.14 -16.98 -6.31
CA ILE A 89 13.20 -17.92 -6.95
C ILE A 89 13.64 -18.24 -8.38
N GLU A 90 14.10 -17.26 -9.15
CA GLU A 90 14.56 -17.46 -10.54
C GLU A 90 15.86 -18.26 -10.65
N GLN A 91 16.71 -18.21 -9.61
CA GLN A 91 17.95 -19.00 -9.54
C GLN A 91 17.72 -20.48 -9.20
N LEU A 92 16.47 -20.88 -8.93
CA LEU A 92 16.15 -22.26 -8.62
C LEU A 92 16.28 -23.15 -9.86
N PRO A 93 16.69 -24.42 -9.70
CA PRO A 93 16.67 -25.40 -10.78
C PRO A 93 15.27 -25.53 -11.39
N GLN A 94 15.19 -25.82 -12.70
CA GLN A 94 13.91 -26.07 -13.36
C GLN A 94 13.13 -27.19 -12.66
N GLY A 95 11.89 -26.90 -12.25
CA GLY A 95 11.02 -27.83 -11.51
C GLY A 95 11.16 -27.79 -9.99
N ALA A 96 12.08 -26.97 -9.44
CA ALA A 96 12.22 -26.75 -8.00
C ALA A 96 11.34 -25.59 -7.48
N SER A 97 10.50 -25.01 -8.33
CA SER A 97 9.52 -23.99 -7.97
C SER A 97 8.08 -24.43 -8.30
N ARG A 98 7.16 -24.00 -7.44
CA ARG A 98 5.72 -24.16 -7.61
C ARG A 98 5.09 -22.77 -7.73
N THR A 99 4.35 -22.54 -8.80
CA THR A 99 3.57 -21.30 -8.99
C THR A 99 2.13 -21.51 -8.54
N ILE A 100 1.64 -20.61 -7.70
CA ILE A 100 0.26 -20.56 -7.23
C ILE A 100 -0.36 -19.26 -7.75
N ILE A 101 -1.39 -19.40 -8.57
CA ILE A 101 -2.18 -18.28 -9.07
C ILE A 101 -3.41 -18.15 -8.18
N LEU A 102 -3.54 -17.02 -7.48
CA LEU A 102 -4.67 -16.79 -6.60
C LEU A 102 -5.94 -16.40 -7.38
N PRO A 103 -7.12 -16.81 -6.89
CA PRO A 103 -8.40 -16.28 -7.38
C PRO A 103 -8.45 -14.75 -7.31
N GLN A 104 -9.22 -14.13 -8.20
CA GLN A 104 -9.35 -12.67 -8.20
C GLN A 104 -10.00 -12.18 -6.88
N LYS A 105 -9.46 -11.09 -6.33
CA LYS A 105 -9.99 -10.40 -5.14
C LYS A 105 -9.85 -11.19 -3.82
N VAL A 106 -8.91 -12.14 -3.74
CA VAL A 106 -8.47 -12.66 -2.43
C VAL A 106 -7.85 -11.50 -1.64
N THR A 107 -8.30 -11.34 -0.40
CA THR A 107 -7.88 -10.23 0.48
C THR A 107 -7.06 -10.71 1.67
N ARG A 108 -7.23 -11.97 2.09
CA ARG A 108 -6.53 -12.53 3.24
C ARG A 108 -6.40 -14.04 3.12
N ALA A 109 -5.38 -14.58 3.77
CA ALA A 109 -5.17 -16.00 3.99
C ALA A 109 -5.01 -16.28 5.48
N GLU A 110 -5.53 -17.43 5.92
CA GLU A 110 -5.29 -17.95 7.26
C GLU A 110 -4.72 -19.37 7.17
N PHE A 111 -3.69 -19.60 7.97
CA PHE A 111 -3.13 -20.93 8.18
C PHE A 111 -4.06 -21.74 9.09
N ALA A 112 -4.45 -22.92 8.63
CA ALA A 112 -5.20 -23.89 9.41
C ALA A 112 -4.47 -25.24 9.38
N GLN A 113 -4.15 -25.77 10.56
CA GLN A 113 -3.62 -27.13 10.66
C GLN A 113 -4.80 -28.11 10.70
N SER A 114 -5.02 -28.85 9.60
CA SER A 114 -5.95 -29.97 9.61
C SER A 114 -5.31 -31.20 10.25
N MET A 115 -6.10 -32.22 10.59
CA MET A 115 -5.60 -33.45 11.22
C MET A 115 -4.61 -34.27 10.35
N PHE A 116 -4.46 -33.94 9.06
CA PHE A 116 -3.67 -34.75 8.12
C PHE A 116 -2.68 -33.93 7.28
N THR A 117 -3.03 -32.69 6.90
CA THR A 117 -2.17 -31.80 6.10
C THR A 117 -2.31 -30.34 6.54
N PRO A 118 -1.22 -29.56 6.54
CA PRO A 118 -1.31 -28.12 6.71
C PRO A 118 -2.05 -27.51 5.51
N GLN A 119 -2.99 -26.60 5.78
CA GLN A 119 -3.82 -25.98 4.76
C GLN A 119 -3.82 -24.47 4.91
N VAL A 120 -3.86 -23.77 3.78
CA VAL A 120 -4.06 -22.32 3.74
C VAL A 120 -5.45 -22.05 3.22
N THR A 121 -6.28 -21.40 4.04
CA THR A 121 -7.62 -20.98 3.62
C THR A 121 -7.58 -19.57 3.07
N LEU A 122 -8.03 -19.39 1.83
CA LEU A 122 -8.13 -18.10 1.16
C LEU A 122 -9.51 -17.49 1.41
N PHE A 123 -9.53 -16.19 1.65
CA PHE A 123 -10.78 -15.45 1.84
C PHE A 123 -10.87 -14.23 0.93
N ARG A 124 -12.11 -13.94 0.54
CA ARG A 124 -12.53 -12.69 -0.08
C ARG A 124 -13.43 -11.95 0.91
N GLY A 125 -12.85 -11.00 1.63
CA GLY A 125 -13.49 -10.41 2.81
C GLY A 125 -13.78 -11.48 3.86
N VAL A 126 -15.06 -11.66 4.19
CA VAL A 126 -15.53 -12.63 5.19
C VAL A 126 -15.77 -14.02 4.59
N LYS A 127 -15.90 -14.13 3.25
CA LYS A 127 -16.24 -15.39 2.58
C LYS A 127 -14.99 -16.22 2.32
N ARG A 128 -15.04 -17.52 2.67
CA ARG A 128 -14.05 -18.52 2.24
C ARG A 128 -14.18 -18.75 0.73
N GLU A 129 -13.09 -18.53 0.01
CA GLU A 129 -13.00 -18.73 -1.45
C GLU A 129 -12.44 -20.11 -1.75
N ASP A 130 -11.27 -20.44 -1.22
CA ASP A 130 -10.53 -21.62 -1.64
C ASP A 130 -9.60 -22.13 -0.53
N VAL A 131 -8.99 -23.30 -0.76
CA VAL A 131 -8.07 -23.97 0.16
C VAL A 131 -6.88 -24.49 -0.62
N ILE A 132 -5.68 -24.14 -0.16
CA ILE A 132 -4.42 -24.65 -0.70
C ILE A 132 -3.90 -25.71 0.26
N ASP A 133 -3.77 -26.94 -0.24
CA ASP A 133 -3.05 -28.00 0.46
C ASP A 133 -1.54 -27.78 0.35
N CYS A 134 -0.88 -27.86 1.51
CA CYS A 134 0.56 -27.68 1.65
C CYS A 134 1.21 -28.97 2.13
N THR A 135 2.47 -29.15 1.76
CA THR A 135 3.29 -30.30 2.13
C THR A 135 3.86 -30.12 3.54
N THR A 136 4.27 -28.89 3.88
CA THR A 136 4.84 -28.56 5.18
C THR A 136 4.18 -27.34 5.82
N THR A 137 4.41 -27.19 7.13
CA THR A 137 3.94 -26.03 7.89
C THR A 137 4.60 -24.73 7.44
N GLU A 138 5.88 -24.79 7.10
CA GLU A 138 6.65 -23.64 6.62
C GLU A 138 6.16 -23.19 5.23
N GLU A 139 5.78 -24.12 4.35
CA GLU A 139 5.18 -23.80 3.06
C GLU A 139 3.85 -23.05 3.26
N ALA A 140 2.99 -23.58 4.12
CA ALA A 140 1.68 -22.99 4.40
C ALA A 140 1.81 -21.58 5.00
N GLU A 141 2.78 -21.38 5.89
CA GLU A 141 3.04 -20.09 6.47
C GLU A 141 3.60 -19.08 5.44
N LEU A 142 4.55 -19.50 4.62
CA LEU A 142 5.11 -18.66 3.57
C LEU A 142 4.03 -18.19 2.59
N ILE A 143 3.14 -19.10 2.16
CA ILE A 143 1.98 -18.78 1.33
C ILE A 143 1.09 -17.76 2.03
N THR A 144 0.78 -17.99 3.31
CA THR A 144 -0.10 -17.10 4.09
C THR A 144 0.47 -15.67 4.13
N LEU A 145 1.77 -15.52 4.38
CA LEU A 145 2.43 -14.20 4.38
C LEU A 145 2.37 -13.53 3.02
N LEU A 146 2.68 -14.26 1.93
CA LEU A 146 2.72 -13.69 0.58
C LEU A 146 1.31 -13.29 0.09
N VAL A 147 0.28 -14.07 0.43
CA VAL A 147 -1.12 -13.69 0.16
C VAL A 147 -1.49 -12.43 0.95
N ASN A 148 -1.15 -12.36 2.24
CA ASN A 148 -1.47 -11.21 3.09
C ASN A 148 -0.68 -9.94 2.70
N LEU A 149 0.49 -10.10 2.07
CA LEU A 149 1.20 -8.99 1.42
C LEU A 149 0.51 -8.51 0.13
N GLY A 150 -0.48 -9.26 -0.39
CA GLY A 150 -1.26 -8.91 -1.58
C GLY A 150 -0.69 -9.41 -2.91
N LYS A 151 0.27 -10.35 -2.88
CA LYS A 151 0.77 -10.98 -4.12
C LYS A 151 -0.34 -11.81 -4.77
N ARG A 152 -0.54 -11.64 -6.08
CA ARG A 152 -1.57 -12.38 -6.86
C ARG A 152 -1.06 -13.66 -7.50
N SER A 153 0.22 -13.66 -7.86
CA SER A 153 0.96 -14.82 -8.32
C SER A 153 2.09 -15.04 -7.33
N ILE A 154 2.18 -16.25 -6.79
CA ILE A 154 3.15 -16.61 -5.78
C ILE A 154 4.00 -17.74 -6.35
N GLU A 155 5.31 -17.52 -6.44
CA GLU A 155 6.27 -18.55 -6.86
C GLU A 155 7.11 -18.97 -5.67
N LEU A 156 7.07 -20.25 -5.33
CA LEU A 156 7.61 -20.78 -4.08
C LEU A 156 8.65 -21.84 -4.38
N PRO A 157 9.71 -21.97 -3.58
CA PRO A 157 10.57 -23.14 -3.63
C PRO A 157 9.80 -24.36 -3.12
N THR A 158 10.01 -25.52 -3.75
CA THR A 158 9.43 -26.80 -3.30
C THR A 158 10.31 -27.48 -2.23
N ASP A 159 11.58 -27.11 -2.14
CA ASP A 159 12.53 -27.65 -1.16
C ASP A 159 12.32 -27.01 0.23
N THR A 160 12.19 -27.85 1.25
CA THR A 160 11.99 -27.42 2.64
C THR A 160 13.14 -26.59 3.19
N LEU A 161 14.39 -26.86 2.76
CA LEU A 161 15.56 -26.08 3.18
C LEU A 161 15.52 -24.65 2.61
N LEU A 162 15.11 -24.51 1.35
CA LEU A 162 14.96 -23.21 0.71
C LEU A 162 13.79 -22.42 1.30
N ILE A 163 12.68 -23.09 1.61
CA ILE A 163 11.56 -22.46 2.33
C ILE A 163 12.03 -21.96 3.70
N ALA A 164 12.80 -22.77 4.44
CA ALA A 164 13.32 -22.40 5.76
C ALA A 164 14.29 -21.20 5.72
N GLU A 165 14.99 -20.99 4.61
CA GLU A 165 15.85 -19.80 4.40
C GLU A 165 15.02 -18.54 4.07
N VAL A 166 13.98 -18.68 3.24
CA VAL A 166 13.20 -17.55 2.74
C VAL A 166 12.14 -17.09 3.75
N LEU A 167 11.53 -18.01 4.51
CA LEU A 167 10.44 -17.71 5.43
C LEU A 167 10.80 -16.65 6.49
N PRO A 168 11.96 -16.71 7.18
CA PRO A 168 12.36 -15.67 8.12
C PRO A 168 12.51 -14.29 7.47
N LEU A 169 12.99 -14.24 6.22
CA LEU A 169 13.15 -12.98 5.48
C LEU A 169 11.80 -12.35 5.16
N VAL A 170 10.82 -13.14 4.72
CA VAL A 170 9.46 -12.65 4.43
C VAL A 170 8.75 -12.19 5.72
N ARG A 171 8.93 -12.90 6.83
CA ARG A 171 8.41 -12.49 8.14
C ARG A 171 8.99 -11.14 8.58
N ALA A 172 10.32 -11.01 8.54
CA ALA A 172 11.00 -9.77 8.91
C ALA A 172 10.55 -8.61 8.00
N PHE A 173 10.49 -8.85 6.69
CA PHE A 173 10.01 -7.87 5.72
C PHE A 173 8.58 -7.40 6.02
N THR A 174 7.66 -8.31 6.36
CA THR A 174 6.26 -7.94 6.66
C THR A 174 6.17 -7.02 7.89
N ILE A 175 6.90 -7.35 8.96
CA ILE A 175 6.95 -6.54 10.19
C ILE A 175 7.58 -5.17 9.90
N ASP A 176 8.68 -5.14 9.17
CA ASP A 176 9.37 -3.90 8.82
C ASP A 176 8.52 -3.04 7.87
N LEU A 177 7.82 -3.65 6.91
CA LEU A 177 6.95 -2.94 5.97
C LEU A 177 5.85 -2.18 6.72
N ASP A 178 5.10 -2.85 7.59
CA ASP A 178 4.00 -2.19 8.31
C ASP A 178 4.51 -1.09 9.23
N ARG A 179 5.65 -1.31 9.90
CA ARG A 179 6.29 -0.29 10.75
C ARG A 179 6.71 0.93 9.92
N VAL A 180 7.40 0.72 8.81
CA VAL A 180 7.95 1.80 7.97
C VAL A 180 6.84 2.56 7.24
N VAL A 181 5.82 1.86 6.74
CA VAL A 181 4.64 2.49 6.13
C VAL A 181 3.93 3.35 7.17
N ALA A 182 3.70 2.87 8.39
CA ALA A 182 3.07 3.66 9.45
C ALA A 182 3.92 4.90 9.84
N GLU A 183 5.24 4.76 9.94
CA GLU A 183 6.14 5.87 10.24
C GLU A 183 6.11 6.94 9.12
N LEU A 184 6.30 6.53 7.86
CA LEU A 184 6.44 7.47 6.75
C LEU A 184 5.11 8.05 6.27
N THR A 185 3.99 7.37 6.49
CA THR A 185 2.66 7.94 6.20
C THR A 185 2.18 8.87 7.31
N SER A 186 2.85 8.94 8.47
CA SER A 186 2.43 9.83 9.57
C SER A 186 2.44 11.32 9.18
N ILE A 187 3.35 11.72 8.29
CA ILE A 187 3.46 13.08 7.73
C ILE A 187 2.39 13.39 6.69
N VAL A 188 1.72 12.36 6.15
CA VAL A 188 0.66 12.51 5.16
C VAL A 188 -0.64 12.91 5.90
N PRO A 189 -1.48 13.78 5.30
CA PRO A 189 -2.80 14.10 5.86
C PRO A 189 -3.63 12.85 6.15
N GLU A 190 -4.32 12.84 7.29
CA GLU A 190 -5.05 11.68 7.82
C GLU A 190 -5.98 11.02 6.79
N ASP A 191 -6.66 11.83 5.98
CA ASP A 191 -7.60 11.38 4.95
C ASP A 191 -6.93 10.65 3.76
N LEU A 192 -5.63 10.85 3.56
CA LEU A 192 -4.87 10.20 2.48
C LEU A 192 -3.95 9.07 2.98
N ARG A 193 -3.77 8.93 4.30
CA ARG A 193 -2.77 8.00 4.87
C ARG A 193 -3.00 6.56 4.43
N GLU A 194 -4.25 6.12 4.43
CA GLU A 194 -4.61 4.76 4.04
C GLU A 194 -4.30 4.52 2.56
N THR A 195 -4.75 5.41 1.68
CA THR A 195 -4.53 5.27 0.23
C THR A 195 -3.05 5.36 -0.15
N VAL A 196 -2.32 6.33 0.40
CA VAL A 196 -0.87 6.45 0.17
C VAL A 196 -0.12 5.26 0.75
N GLY A 197 -0.54 4.78 1.92
CA GLY A 197 0.05 3.61 2.57
C GLY A 197 -0.12 2.34 1.73
N GLU A 198 -1.31 2.10 1.17
CA GLU A 198 -1.52 0.95 0.28
C GLU A 198 -0.70 1.08 -1.02
N GLU A 199 -0.71 2.24 -1.68
CA GLU A 199 0.12 2.45 -2.87
C GLU A 199 1.62 2.29 -2.58
N MET A 200 2.08 2.67 -1.38
CA MET A 200 3.46 2.47 -0.95
C MET A 200 3.76 0.98 -0.71
N ARG A 201 2.84 0.22 -0.10
CA ARG A 201 2.94 -1.24 0.00
C ARG A 201 3.00 -1.87 -1.38
N ASP A 202 2.22 -1.38 -2.34
CA ASP A 202 2.20 -1.86 -3.72
C ASP A 202 3.55 -1.72 -4.41
N VAL A 203 4.22 -0.59 -4.21
CA VAL A 203 5.57 -0.36 -4.74
C VAL A 203 6.59 -1.31 -4.09
N LEU A 204 6.57 -1.44 -2.77
CA LEU A 204 7.56 -2.25 -2.03
C LEU A 204 7.32 -3.77 -2.18
N ARG A 205 6.06 -4.20 -2.38
CA ARG A 205 5.71 -5.59 -2.63
C ARG A 205 5.92 -5.99 -4.09
N SER A 206 6.00 -5.05 -5.03
CA SER A 206 6.23 -5.38 -6.45
C SER A 206 7.53 -6.14 -6.63
#